data_AF-A0A8S0SWK2-F1
#
_entry.id   AF-A0A8S0SWK2-F1
#
_cell.length_a   1.000
_cell.length_b   1.000
_cell.length_c   1.000
_cell.angle_alpha   90.00
_cell.angle_beta   90.00
_cell.angle_gamma   90.00
#
_symmetry.space_group_name_H-M   'P 1'
#
loop_
_entity.id
_entity.type
_entity.pdbx_description
1 polymer ?
#
loop_
_entity_poly.entity_id
_entity_poly.type
_entity_poly.pdbx_seq_one_letter_code
_entity_poly.pdbx_strand_id
1 'polypeptide(L)'
;MARPVADWRSNIAAVQGTNDDASASKLYVPRYFARYAAVRKLLHQFLNCELKTDEQGNTKKQILSLGAGFDTTYFQLQDEGKAPYLYVELDFKEVTSKKAALVETCRQLRDKVGETASISQCKN
;
A
#
# COMPACT_ATOMS: atom_id res chain seq x y z
N MET A 1 29.29 28.61 -8.98
CA MET A 1 27.96 28.93 -8.43
C MET A 1 27.48 27.73 -7.61
N ALA A 2 27.62 27.77 -6.29
CA ALA A 2 27.18 26.68 -5.41
C ALA A 2 25.67 26.77 -5.17
N ARG A 3 24.96 25.64 -5.25
CA ARG A 3 23.51 25.55 -4.95
C ARG A 3 23.26 25.79 -3.46
N PRO A 4 22.17 26.47 -3.06
CA PRO A 4 21.86 26.67 -1.66
C PRO A 4 21.50 25.33 -1.01
N VAL A 5 22.09 25.06 0.15
CA VAL A 5 21.78 23.91 1.00
C VAL A 5 20.35 24.08 1.51
N ALA A 6 19.50 23.08 1.26
CA ALA A 6 18.10 23.10 1.67
C ALA A 6 17.98 23.35 3.18
N ASP A 7 17.18 24.35 3.56
CA ASP A 7 16.94 24.74 4.94
C ASP A 7 16.18 23.63 5.68
N TRP A 8 16.86 22.92 6.57
CA TRP A 8 16.30 21.84 7.37
C TRP A 8 15.13 22.32 8.26
N ARG A 9 15.05 23.62 8.58
CA ARG A 9 13.96 24.19 9.37
C ARG A 9 12.63 24.21 8.62
N SER A 10 12.65 24.39 7.30
CA SER A 10 11.45 24.32 6.46
C SER A 10 10.84 22.91 6.46
N ASN A 11 11.68 21.88 6.50
CA ASN A 11 11.22 20.49 6.56
C ASN A 11 10.59 20.16 7.93
N ILE A 12 11.12 20.72 9.03
CA ILE A 12 10.53 20.55 10.37
C ILE A 12 9.15 21.20 10.42
N ALA A 13 9.00 22.43 9.91
CA ALA A 13 7.72 23.14 9.91
C ALA A 13 6.65 22.45 9.05
N ALA A 14 7.03 21.93 7.88
CA ALA A 14 6.13 21.16 7.02
C ALA A 14 5.68 19.84 7.68
N VAL A 15 6.59 19.15 8.37
CA VAL A 15 6.27 17.93 9.13
C VAL A 15 5.38 18.27 10.34
N GLN A 16 5.60 19.41 11.00
CA GLN A 16 4.76 19.85 12.12
C GLN A 16 3.33 20.16 11.67
N GLY A 17 3.17 20.91 10.58
CA GLY A 17 1.85 21.32 10.06
C GLY A 17 0.97 20.15 9.59
N THR A 18 1.56 19.06 9.08
CA THR A 18 0.79 17.84 8.75
C THR A 18 0.40 17.01 9.97
N ASN A 19 1.10 17.20 11.09
CA ASN A 19 0.82 16.49 12.34
C ASN A 19 -0.22 17.23 13.19
N ASP A 20 -0.43 18.53 12.97
CA ASP A 20 -1.42 19.35 13.71
C ASP A 20 -2.88 18.93 13.40
N ASP A 21 -3.14 18.32 12.24
CA ASP A 21 -4.45 17.73 11.87
C ASP A 21 -4.69 16.34 12.53
N ALA A 22 -3.64 15.71 13.07
CA ALA A 22 -3.73 14.41 13.71
C ALA A 22 -3.56 14.57 15.23
N SER A 23 -4.68 14.59 15.97
CA SER A 23 -4.68 14.40 17.42
C SER A 23 -4.33 12.94 17.80
N ALA A 24 -3.19 12.45 17.32
CA ALA A 24 -2.65 11.13 17.62
C ALA A 24 -1.73 11.25 18.83
N SER A 25 -2.04 10.52 19.91
CA SER A 25 -1.19 10.50 21.11
C SER A 25 0.27 10.14 20.76
N LYS A 26 1.24 10.65 21.53
CA LYS A 26 2.69 10.41 21.33
C LYS A 26 3.07 8.92 21.22
N LEU A 27 2.27 8.03 21.81
CA LEU A 27 2.45 6.57 21.76
C LEU A 27 1.73 5.89 20.57
N TYR A 28 0.81 6.58 19.90
CA TYR A 28 0.06 6.06 18.75
C TYR A 28 1.01 5.83 17.57
N VAL A 29 1.72 6.87 17.14
CA VAL A 29 2.54 6.81 15.92
C VAL A 29 3.57 5.66 15.95
N PRO A 30 4.33 5.43 17.03
CA PRO A 30 5.27 4.30 17.09
C PRO A 30 4.59 2.93 17.02
N ARG A 31 3.41 2.75 17.61
CA ARG A 31 2.67 1.47 17.55
C ARG A 31 2.16 1.18 16.14
N TYR A 32 1.60 2.19 15.48
CA TYR A 32 1.13 2.04 14.10
C TYR A 32 2.28 1.77 13.15
N PHE A 33 3.40 2.47 13.34
CA PHE A 33 4.63 2.23 12.59
C PHE A 33 5.17 0.80 12.83
N ALA A 34 5.20 0.33 14.07
CA ALA A 34 5.65 -1.03 14.38
C ALA A 34 4.81 -2.09 13.65
N ARG A 35 3.49 -1.93 13.65
CA ARG A 35 2.57 -2.83 12.91
C ARG A 35 2.87 -2.79 11.41
N TYR A 36 2.95 -1.60 10.83
CA TYR A 36 3.24 -1.43 9.41
C TYR A 36 4.59 -2.04 9.02
N ALA A 37 5.66 -1.73 9.77
CA ALA A 37 7.01 -2.21 9.51
C ALA A 37 7.10 -3.74 9.61
N ALA A 38 6.45 -4.35 10.61
CA ALA A 38 6.44 -5.80 10.77
C ALA A 38 5.75 -6.49 9.60
N VAL A 39 4.53 -6.07 9.24
CA VAL A 39 3.77 -6.65 8.12
C VAL A 39 4.51 -6.45 6.79
N ARG A 40 5.05 -5.26 6.54
CA ARG A 40 5.81 -4.97 5.31
C ARG A 40 7.08 -5.80 5.20
N LYS A 41 7.79 -6.01 6.32
CA LYS A 41 8.96 -6.90 6.35
C LYS A 41 8.58 -8.34 5.99
N LEU A 42 7.51 -8.87 6.57
CA LEU A 42 7.02 -10.23 6.27
C LEU A 42 6.58 -10.38 4.82
N LEU A 43 5.86 -9.40 4.27
CA LEU A 43 5.45 -9.35 2.88
C LEU A 43 6.66 -9.40 1.93
N HIS A 44 7.68 -8.57 2.18
CA HIS A 44 8.89 -8.56 1.35
C HIS A 44 9.66 -9.87 1.45
N GLN A 45 9.77 -10.46 2.63
CA GLN A 45 10.42 -11.76 2.79
C GLN A 45 9.69 -12.86 2.02
N PHE A 46 8.35 -12.88 2.07
CA PHE A 46 7.54 -13.79 1.29
C PHE A 46 7.71 -13.58 -0.22
N LEU A 47 7.64 -12.33 -0.69
CA LEU A 47 7.76 -11.96 -2.10
C LEU A 47 9.17 -12.18 -2.67
N ASN A 48 10.20 -12.16 -1.83
CA ASN A 48 11.58 -12.43 -2.24
C ASN A 48 12.02 -13.88 -2.02
N CYS A 49 11.23 -14.70 -1.33
CA CYS A 49 11.57 -16.10 -1.09
C CYS A 49 11.53 -16.89 -2.42
N GLU A 50 12.67 -17.39 -2.88
CA GLU A 50 12.72 -18.30 -4.03
C GLU A 50 12.57 -19.75 -3.54
N LEU A 51 11.50 -20.42 -3.98
CA LEU A 51 11.37 -21.86 -3.76
C LEU A 51 12.31 -22.58 -4.71
N LYS A 52 13.26 -23.34 -4.14
CA LYS A 52 14.11 -24.28 -4.88
C LYS A 52 13.31 -25.51 -5.27
N THR A 53 12.37 -25.35 -6.18
CA THR A 53 11.79 -26.47 -6.92
C THR A 53 12.60 -26.64 -8.19
N ASP A 54 12.90 -27.88 -8.57
CA ASP A 54 13.77 -28.28 -9.71
C ASP A 54 13.30 -27.79 -11.08
N GLU A 55 12.21 -27.02 -11.14
CA GLU A 55 11.77 -26.33 -12.35
C GLU A 55 12.09 -24.85 -12.25
N GLN A 56 12.85 -24.35 -13.24
CA GLN A 56 13.24 -22.94 -13.49
C GLN A 56 12.05 -21.95 -13.64
N GLY A 57 10.88 -22.23 -13.07
CA GLY A 57 9.70 -21.38 -13.07
C GLY A 57 9.64 -20.47 -11.85
N ASN A 58 9.59 -19.16 -12.08
CA ASN A 58 9.33 -18.16 -11.05
C ASN A 58 7.99 -18.48 -10.34
N THR A 59 8.03 -18.80 -9.05
CA THR A 59 6.82 -19.23 -8.32
C THR A 59 5.77 -18.11 -8.26
N LYS A 60 4.54 -18.41 -8.71
CA LYS A 60 3.43 -17.44 -8.72
C LYS A 60 2.92 -17.22 -7.30
N LYS A 61 3.23 -16.06 -6.72
CA LYS A 61 2.82 -15.69 -5.36
C LYS A 61 1.47 -14.99 -5.37
N GLN A 62 0.64 -15.32 -4.38
CA GLN A 62 -0.69 -14.75 -4.23
C GLN A 62 -0.85 -14.20 -2.81
N ILE A 63 -1.57 -13.09 -2.67
CA ILE A 63 -1.86 -12.44 -1.40
C ILE A 63 -3.36 -12.23 -1.29
N LEU A 64 -3.93 -12.65 -0.16
CA LEU A 64 -5.32 -12.41 0.21
C LEU A 64 -5.35 -11.52 1.46
N SER A 65 -5.78 -10.28 1.31
CA SER A 65 -5.96 -9.33 2.42
C SER A 65 -7.41 -9.36 2.90
N LEU A 66 -7.61 -9.81 4.14
CA LEU A 66 -8.93 -9.91 4.78
C LEU A 66 -9.17 -8.68 5.66
N GLY A 67 -10.31 -8.01 5.49
CA GLY A 67 -10.57 -6.73 6.13
C GLY A 67 -9.60 -5.65 5.65
N ALA A 68 -9.39 -5.59 4.33
CA ALA A 68 -8.39 -4.72 3.72
C ALA A 68 -8.63 -3.23 3.99
N GLY A 69 -9.87 -2.82 4.28
CA GLY A 69 -10.24 -1.43 4.44
C GLY A 69 -9.77 -0.59 3.25
N PHE A 70 -9.15 0.54 3.53
CA PHE A 70 -8.50 1.40 2.52
C PHE A 70 -6.99 1.16 2.44
N ASP A 71 -6.53 -0.05 2.72
CA ASP A 71 -5.11 -0.41 2.59
C ASP A 71 -4.60 -0.09 1.17
N THR A 72 -3.40 0.47 1.09
CA THR A 72 -2.73 0.87 -0.15
C THR A 72 -1.50 0.01 -0.44
N THR A 73 -1.28 -1.06 0.33
CA THR A 73 -0.12 -1.96 0.21
C THR A 73 0.06 -2.49 -1.20
N TYR A 74 -1.02 -2.87 -1.91
CA TYR A 74 -0.92 -3.30 -3.31
C TYR A 74 -0.27 -2.25 -4.22
N PHE A 75 -0.76 -1.01 -4.16
CA PHE A 75 -0.23 0.09 -4.96
C PHE A 75 1.24 0.38 -4.64
N GLN A 76 1.61 0.33 -3.36
CA GLN A 76 3.00 0.48 -2.91
C GLN A 76 3.90 -0.63 -3.49
N LEU A 77 3.45 -1.89 -3.41
CA LEU A 77 4.19 -3.03 -3.95
C LEU A 77 4.33 -2.95 -5.48
N GLN A 78 3.32 -2.43 -6.17
CA GLN A 78 3.37 -2.23 -7.61
C GLN A 78 4.38 -1.14 -8.00
N ASP A 79 4.38 0.00 -7.30
CA ASP A 79 5.37 1.06 -7.52
C ASP A 79 6.81 0.57 -7.28
N GLU A 80 6.98 -0.35 -6.33
CA GLU A 80 8.27 -1.00 -6.05
C GLU A 80 8.65 -2.09 -7.07
N GLY A 81 7.77 -2.44 -8.01
CA GLY A 81 7.98 -3.55 -8.95
C GLY A 81 7.95 -4.94 -8.29
N LYS A 82 7.33 -5.05 -7.11
CA LYS A 82 7.22 -6.28 -6.31
C LYS A 82 5.79 -6.78 -6.17
N ALA A 83 4.89 -6.34 -7.05
CA ALA A 83 3.51 -6.80 -7.02
C ALA A 83 3.47 -8.34 -7.17
N PRO A 84 2.68 -9.06 -6.33
CA PRO A 84 2.50 -10.49 -6.50
C PRO A 84 1.78 -10.80 -7.82
N TYR A 85 1.77 -12.07 -8.21
CA TYR A 85 1.00 -12.54 -9.36
C TYR A 85 -0.50 -12.28 -9.18
N LEU A 86 -1.01 -12.39 -7.96
CA LEU A 86 -2.41 -12.08 -7.62
C LEU A 86 -2.50 -11.40 -6.25
N TYR A 87 -3.24 -10.30 -6.16
CA TYR A 87 -3.57 -9.63 -4.91
C TYR A 87 -5.09 -9.50 -4.83
N VAL A 88 -5.69 -10.08 -3.80
CA VAL A 88 -7.14 -10.05 -3.57
C VAL A 88 -7.43 -9.36 -2.25
N GLU A 89 -8.37 -8.44 -2.26
CA GLU A 89 -8.86 -7.76 -1.07
C GLU A 89 -10.30 -8.17 -0.81
N LEU A 90 -10.60 -8.55 0.43
CA LEU A 90 -11.93 -8.87 0.89
C LEU A 90 -12.30 -7.95 2.06
N ASP A 91 -13.44 -7.30 1.93
CA ASP A 91 -14.04 -6.48 3.00
C ASP A 91 -15.57 -6.43 2.79
N PHE A 92 -16.27 -5.83 3.74
CA PHE A 92 -17.70 -5.56 3.61
C PHE A 92 -17.99 -4.73 2.35
N LYS A 93 -19.17 -4.99 1.78
CA LYS A 93 -19.63 -4.38 0.52
C LYS A 93 -19.48 -2.86 0.56
N GLU A 94 -19.90 -2.23 1.65
CA GLU A 94 -19.91 -0.78 1.83
C GLU A 94 -18.49 -0.20 1.82
N VAL A 95 -17.51 -0.94 2.35
CA VAL A 95 -16.10 -0.52 2.40
C VAL A 95 -15.46 -0.68 1.03
N THR A 96 -15.60 -1.87 0.43
CA THR A 96 -15.06 -2.17 -0.89
C THR A 96 -15.63 -1.26 -1.98
N SER A 97 -16.93 -0.94 -1.90
CA SER A 97 -17.59 -0.04 -2.88
C SER A 97 -17.06 1.40 -2.78
N LYS A 98 -16.84 1.91 -1.56
CA LYS A 98 -16.23 3.23 -1.36
C LYS A 98 -14.80 3.26 -1.87
N LYS A 99 -14.02 2.21 -1.60
CA LYS A 99 -12.64 2.09 -2.10
C LYS A 99 -12.60 2.03 -3.63
N ALA A 100 -13.44 1.21 -4.25
CA ALA A 100 -13.57 1.11 -5.69
C ALA A 100 -13.85 2.46 -6.34
N ALA A 101 -14.84 3.20 -5.82
CA ALA A 101 -15.16 4.54 -6.32
C ALA A 101 -13.99 5.52 -6.21
N LEU A 102 -13.21 5.47 -5.11
CA LEU A 102 -12.00 6.28 -4.95
C LEU A 102 -10.92 5.91 -5.96
N VAL A 103 -10.70 4.61 -6.19
CA VAL A 103 -9.74 4.12 -7.18
C VAL A 103 -10.14 4.55 -8.60
N GLU A 104 -11.42 4.47 -8.96
CA GLU A 104 -11.93 4.89 -10.28
C GLU A 104 -11.80 6.39 -10.51
N THR A 105 -12.07 7.19 -9.47
CA THR A 105 -12.04 8.66 -9.53
C THR A 105 -10.61 9.20 -9.53
N CYS A 106 -9.69 8.55 -8.81
CA CYS A 106 -8.30 8.96 -8.72
C CYS A 106 -7.48 8.34 -9.86
N ARG A 107 -7.14 9.14 -10.89
CA ARG A 107 -6.35 8.67 -12.05
C ARG A 107 -5.07 7.94 -11.65
N GLN A 108 -4.33 8.44 -10.66
CA GLN A 108 -3.08 7.83 -10.19
C GLN A 108 -3.25 6.41 -9.64
N LEU A 109 -4.42 6.10 -9.06
CA LEU A 109 -4.74 4.76 -8.56
C LEU A 109 -5.30 3.91 -9.68
N ARG A 110 -6.18 4.47 -10.52
CA ARG A 110 -6.75 3.76 -11.66
C ARG A 110 -5.70 3.28 -12.64
N ASP A 111 -4.72 4.11 -12.96
CA ASP A 111 -3.66 3.78 -13.92
C ASP A 111 -2.73 2.67 -13.39
N LYS A 112 -2.72 2.47 -12.07
CA LYS A 112 -2.04 1.40 -11.36
C LYS A 112 -2.86 0.11 -11.35
N VAL A 113 -4.17 0.19 -11.40
CA VAL A 113 -5.02 -1.00 -11.51
C VAL A 113 -5.01 -1.50 -12.95
N GLY A 114 -4.50 -2.72 -13.18
CA GLY A 114 -4.43 -3.30 -14.53
C GLY A 114 -5.80 -3.58 -15.14
N GLU A 115 -5.86 -3.73 -16.46
CA GLU A 115 -7.10 -4.03 -17.21
C GLU A 115 -7.81 -5.31 -16.76
N THR A 116 -7.07 -6.23 -16.13
CA THR A 116 -7.58 -7.51 -15.61
C THR A 116 -8.18 -7.42 -14.21
N ALA A 117 -8.15 -6.23 -13.57
CA ALA A 117 -8.66 -6.08 -12.23
C ALA A 117 -10.17 -6.26 -12.18
N SER A 118 -10.60 -7.28 -11.45
CA SER A 118 -12.01 -7.54 -11.19
C SER A 118 -12.40 -6.84 -9.90
N ILE A 119 -13.07 -5.69 -10.02
CA ILE A 119 -13.73 -5.05 -8.88
C ILE A 119 -15.18 -5.52 -8.91
N SER A 120 -15.62 -6.22 -7.85
CA SER A 120 -17.00 -6.66 -7.72
C SER A 120 -17.92 -5.46 -7.54
N GLN A 121 -18.47 -4.98 -8.66
CA GLN A 121 -19.51 -3.96 -8.63
C GLN A 121 -20.79 -4.58 -8.07
N CYS A 122 -21.27 -4.04 -6.96
CA CYS A 122 -22.60 -4.38 -6.49
C CYS A 122 -23.64 -3.71 -7.39
N LYS A 123 -24.33 -4.54 -8.18
CA LYS A 123 -25.60 -4.13 -8.81
C LYS A 123 -26.63 -3.93 -7.68
N ASN A 124 -27.27 -2.76 -7.67
CA ASN A 124 -28.42 -2.48 -6.84
C ASN A 124 -29.67 -3.16 -7.40
#